data_AF-A0A161VZE5-F1
#
_entry.id   AF-A0A161VZE5-F1
#
_cell.length_a   1.000
_cell.length_b   1.000
_cell.length_c   1.000
_cell.angle_alpha   90.00
_cell.angle_beta   90.00
_cell.angle_gamma   90.00
#
_symmetry.space_group_name_H-M   'P 1'
#
loop_
_entity.id
_entity.type
_entity.pdbx_description
1 polymer ?
#
loop_
_entity_poly.entity_id
_entity_poly.type
_entity_poly.pdbx_seq_one_letter_code
_entity_poly.pdbx_strand_id
1 'polypeptide(L)'
;MYKKIFILMASCIGIFLCMLDTTVMNIALPAIQSGLHTNLSALSWAINAYTIIFAAFTIPLSKVAERLGMNKFYILGLFFFLIGSILSANSGDLSSLIIGRIIQSLGAATIFPLSMVIGINTMSLDKRTKVIAALGVTQGLAAALGPTIGGVLTQYFSWRWIFLINVPLISLSIILCLIFLQFREEKKEIKIDILGAVLSIIVLFSMTLALVQGREWGWASPIILLLMFTSIIGLFGFIFYERSIDFPMIPMRLFQSRQFNGAALTIILSNLFLVGVTVVLPTYFTKIQNKSELTAALLVTPISAMIFIFSPIAALLINKIGSRIIIAVGFFSMAVAYILFSTISMTSLPEVISACIFLGFGYGIIAGPILVLAAADFTGEMLTASQSVVGVLRQVGIVLAVAIFVTGLYNNISVAKKDAINEAQNQITKLSLPTKQKNMMLKQVEQKIESENSTSHFSNNHVTPQEKQKLITEKYTKIIQNMSNKTEESESEVLQQVTSEVNNKIDHINMEINGTIEKITIQTKKQFSIAFVKLYRSSIIFILLSMLVSMLFIKKKSI
;
A
#
# COMPACT_ATOMS: atom_id res chain seq x y z
N MET A 1 -9.99 6.41 39.52
CA MET A 1 -9.03 6.88 38.49
C MET A 1 -8.39 5.71 37.73
N TYR A 2 -7.80 4.72 38.42
CA TYR A 2 -7.15 3.55 37.81
C TYR A 2 -8.02 2.75 36.82
N LYS A 3 -9.27 2.42 37.18
CA LYS A 3 -10.23 1.73 36.29
C LYS A 3 -10.31 2.36 34.89
N LYS A 4 -10.39 3.69 34.82
CA LYS A 4 -10.52 4.43 33.56
C LYS A 4 -9.25 4.35 32.71
N ILE A 5 -8.08 4.31 33.34
CA ILE A 5 -6.78 4.17 32.64
C ILE A 5 -6.67 2.77 32.03
N PHE A 6 -7.07 1.73 32.74
CA PHE A 6 -7.03 0.36 32.20
C PHE A 6 -7.99 0.15 31.02
N ILE A 7 -9.17 0.78 31.04
CA ILE A 7 -10.10 0.75 29.88
C ILE A 7 -9.48 1.47 28.67
N LEU A 8 -8.83 2.62 28.89
CA LEU A 8 -8.10 3.31 27.83
C LEU A 8 -6.95 2.44 27.29
N MET A 9 -6.22 1.75 28.17
CA MET A 9 -5.16 0.83 27.78
C MET A 9 -5.70 -0.33 26.91
N ALA A 10 -6.84 -0.93 27.28
CA ALA A 10 -7.49 -1.95 26.46
C ALA A 10 -7.94 -1.42 25.09
N SER A 11 -8.41 -0.16 25.03
CA SER A 11 -8.79 0.52 23.79
C SER A 11 -7.58 0.79 22.90
N CYS A 12 -6.46 1.25 23.49
CA CYS A 12 -5.18 1.41 22.81
C CYS A 12 -4.69 0.07 22.25
N ILE A 13 -4.73 -1.01 23.04
CA ILE A 13 -4.33 -2.35 22.57
C ILE A 13 -5.19 -2.78 21.37
N GLY A 14 -6.51 -2.55 21.40
CA GLY A 14 -7.41 -2.85 20.28
C GLY A 14 -7.04 -2.11 18.98
N ILE A 15 -6.78 -0.81 19.08
CA ILE A 15 -6.31 0.00 17.93
C ILE A 15 -4.95 -0.50 17.44
N PHE A 16 -4.02 -0.76 18.37
CA PHE A 16 -2.68 -1.23 18.05
C PHE A 16 -2.73 -2.52 17.24
N LEU A 17 -3.52 -3.50 17.70
CA LEU A 17 -3.72 -4.79 17.04
C LEU A 17 -4.25 -4.64 15.62
N CYS A 18 -5.33 -3.88 15.44
CA CYS A 18 -5.95 -3.71 14.12
C CYS A 18 -5.00 -3.03 13.11
N MET A 19 -4.18 -2.09 13.58
CA MET A 19 -3.24 -1.38 12.71
C MET A 19 -1.98 -2.19 12.43
N LEU A 20 -1.41 -2.85 13.46
CA LEU A 20 -0.24 -3.69 13.34
C LEU A 20 -0.49 -4.84 12.34
N ASP A 21 -1.66 -5.46 12.42
CA ASP A 21 -2.04 -6.56 11.53
C ASP A 21 -1.99 -6.16 10.04
N THR A 22 -2.51 -4.98 9.72
CA THR A 22 -2.50 -4.48 8.33
C THR A 22 -1.10 -4.16 7.83
N THR A 23 -0.20 -3.69 8.69
CA THR A 23 1.15 -3.26 8.28
C THR A 23 2.13 -4.42 8.21
N VAL A 24 2.07 -5.34 9.18
CA VAL A 24 2.95 -6.52 9.22
C VAL A 24 2.68 -7.45 8.02
N MET A 25 1.42 -7.66 7.64
CA MET A 25 1.04 -8.55 6.54
C MET A 25 1.72 -8.17 5.22
N ASN A 26 1.82 -6.86 4.92
CA ASN A 26 2.46 -6.38 3.70
C ASN A 26 3.94 -6.77 3.61
N ILE A 27 4.64 -6.81 4.73
CA ILE A 27 6.05 -7.23 4.78
C ILE A 27 6.18 -8.76 4.72
N ALA A 28 5.20 -9.49 5.23
CA ALA A 28 5.23 -10.95 5.29
C ALA A 28 4.76 -11.66 4.02
N LEU A 29 4.10 -10.96 3.08
CA LEU A 29 3.61 -11.51 1.81
C LEU A 29 4.57 -12.50 1.12
N PRO A 30 5.88 -12.19 0.96
CA PRO A 30 6.82 -13.05 0.24
C PRO A 30 7.09 -14.36 1.00
N ALA A 31 7.20 -14.27 2.33
CA ALA A 31 7.36 -15.44 3.20
C ALA A 31 6.10 -16.31 3.22
N ILE A 32 4.91 -15.71 3.19
CA ILE A 32 3.63 -16.43 3.10
C ILE A 32 3.48 -17.09 1.74
N GLN A 33 3.84 -16.39 0.66
CA GLN A 33 3.81 -16.92 -0.70
C GLN A 33 4.65 -18.19 -0.81
N SER A 34 5.90 -18.15 -0.33
CA SER A 34 6.79 -19.31 -0.29
C SER A 34 6.22 -20.42 0.60
N GLY A 35 5.73 -20.07 1.80
CA GLY A 35 5.22 -21.04 2.76
C GLY A 35 3.89 -21.71 2.41
N LEU A 36 3.10 -21.13 1.51
CA LEU A 36 1.84 -21.70 1.01
C LEU A 36 1.94 -22.18 -0.45
N HIS A 37 3.12 -22.06 -1.07
CA HIS A 37 3.35 -22.41 -2.48
C HIS A 37 2.31 -21.82 -3.45
N THR A 38 1.93 -20.56 -3.22
CA THR A 38 0.94 -19.85 -4.05
C THR A 38 1.60 -18.72 -4.84
N ASN A 39 0.84 -18.06 -5.71
CA ASN A 39 1.32 -16.88 -6.42
C ASN A 39 0.87 -15.58 -5.71
N LEU A 40 1.60 -14.48 -5.93
CA LEU A 40 1.32 -13.20 -5.26
C LEU A 40 -0.05 -12.61 -5.63
N SER A 41 -0.53 -12.83 -6.85
CA SER A 41 -1.83 -12.31 -7.30
C SER A 41 -2.96 -12.97 -6.52
N ALA A 42 -2.94 -14.30 -6.40
CA ALA A 42 -3.88 -15.04 -5.56
C ALA A 42 -3.72 -14.67 -4.08
N LEU A 43 -2.49 -14.53 -3.57
CA LEU A 43 -2.25 -14.15 -2.18
C LEU A 43 -2.74 -12.72 -1.85
N SER A 44 -2.81 -11.82 -2.84
CA SER A 44 -3.34 -10.47 -2.65
C SER A 44 -4.77 -10.48 -2.09
N TRP A 45 -5.55 -11.53 -2.37
CA TRP A 45 -6.89 -11.72 -1.80
C TRP A 45 -6.90 -11.80 -0.27
N ALA A 46 -5.83 -12.27 0.38
CA ALA A 46 -5.74 -12.28 1.84
C ALA A 46 -5.71 -10.86 2.44
N ILE A 47 -5.15 -9.88 1.72
CA ILE A 47 -5.15 -8.46 2.12
C ILE A 47 -6.45 -7.79 1.67
N ASN A 48 -6.87 -8.07 0.44
CA ASN A 48 -8.03 -7.44 -0.16
C ASN A 48 -9.33 -7.84 0.55
N ALA A 49 -9.51 -9.12 0.89
CA ALA A 49 -10.66 -9.60 1.64
C ALA A 49 -10.77 -8.91 3.00
N TYR A 50 -9.65 -8.77 3.72
CA TYR A 50 -9.65 -8.04 4.99
C TYR A 50 -10.12 -6.59 4.80
N THR A 51 -9.58 -5.91 3.79
CA THR A 51 -9.93 -4.51 3.46
C THR A 51 -11.41 -4.34 3.10
N ILE A 52 -11.93 -5.23 2.24
CA ILE A 52 -13.32 -5.21 1.77
C ILE A 52 -14.28 -5.45 2.93
N ILE A 53 -14.02 -6.47 3.75
CA ILE A 53 -14.86 -6.79 4.91
C ILE A 53 -14.81 -5.67 5.94
N PHE A 54 -13.64 -5.07 6.18
CA PHE A 54 -13.51 -3.95 7.10
C PHE A 54 -14.36 -2.78 6.64
N ALA A 55 -14.25 -2.38 5.37
CA ALA A 55 -15.05 -1.29 4.81
C ALA A 55 -16.55 -1.59 4.88
N ALA A 56 -16.99 -2.78 4.43
CA ALA A 56 -18.40 -3.11 4.31
C ALA A 56 -19.12 -3.29 5.66
N PHE A 57 -18.44 -3.83 6.67
CA PHE A 57 -19.08 -4.21 7.94
C PHE A 57 -18.86 -3.22 9.09
N THR A 58 -17.93 -2.26 8.98
CA THR A 58 -17.64 -1.30 10.08
C THR A 58 -18.89 -0.54 10.53
N ILE A 59 -19.69 0.00 9.62
CA ILE A 59 -20.90 0.76 9.96
C ILE A 59 -22.01 -0.15 10.52
N PRO A 60 -22.42 -1.24 9.84
CA PRO A 60 -23.42 -2.16 10.37
C PRO A 60 -23.07 -2.72 11.76
N LEU A 61 -21.83 -3.20 11.95
CA LEU A 61 -21.42 -3.82 13.22
C LEU A 61 -21.37 -2.80 14.35
N SER A 62 -20.94 -1.57 14.07
CA SER A 62 -20.97 -0.49 15.07
C SER A 62 -22.40 -0.15 15.49
N LYS A 63 -23.36 -0.15 14.57
CA LYS A 63 -24.77 0.09 14.90
C LYS A 63 -25.41 -1.05 15.69
N VAL A 64 -25.06 -2.29 15.35
CA VAL A 64 -25.46 -3.48 16.14
C VAL A 64 -24.89 -3.39 17.56
N ALA A 65 -23.65 -2.92 17.71
CA ALA A 65 -23.02 -2.71 19.01
C ALA A 65 -23.77 -1.71 19.89
N GLU A 66 -24.29 -0.61 19.32
CA GLU A 66 -25.10 0.36 20.06
C GLU A 66 -26.36 -0.25 20.67
N ARG A 67 -26.99 -1.21 19.96
CA ARG A 67 -28.21 -1.87 20.43
C ARG A 67 -27.92 -2.97 21.45
N LEU A 68 -26.93 -3.82 21.19
CA LEU A 68 -26.63 -4.99 22.02
C LEU A 68 -25.77 -4.67 23.25
N GLY A 69 -25.16 -3.48 23.25
CA GLY A 69 -24.27 -2.98 24.28
C GLY A 69 -22.82 -2.95 23.80
N MET A 70 -22.22 -1.77 23.83
CA MET A 70 -20.91 -1.50 23.20
C MET A 70 -19.80 -2.32 23.85
N ASN A 71 -19.80 -2.44 25.18
CA ASN A 71 -18.76 -3.17 25.90
C ASN A 71 -18.80 -4.68 25.61
N LYS A 72 -20.00 -5.25 25.47
CA LYS A 72 -20.19 -6.67 25.13
C LYS A 72 -19.75 -6.94 23.69
N PHE A 73 -20.16 -6.06 22.77
CA PHE A 73 -19.85 -6.20 21.36
C PHE A 73 -18.36 -5.97 21.07
N TYR A 74 -17.69 -5.10 21.84
CA TYR A 74 -16.24 -4.92 21.78
C TYR A 74 -15.48 -6.21 22.11
N ILE A 75 -15.88 -6.91 23.18
CA ILE A 75 -15.30 -8.21 23.53
C ILE A 75 -15.59 -9.26 22.46
N LEU A 76 -16.80 -9.27 21.90
CA LEU A 76 -17.13 -10.16 20.79
C LEU A 76 -16.22 -9.90 19.58
N GLY A 77 -15.95 -8.63 19.26
CA GLY A 77 -14.98 -8.25 18.24
C GLY A 77 -13.57 -8.78 18.53
N LEU A 78 -13.10 -8.67 19.78
CA LEU A 78 -11.82 -9.24 20.22
C LEU A 78 -11.80 -10.77 20.04
N PHE A 79 -12.88 -11.48 20.34
CA PHE A 79 -12.99 -12.92 20.11
C PHE A 79 -12.92 -13.28 18.63
N PHE A 80 -13.65 -12.57 17.75
CA PHE A 80 -13.55 -12.79 16.30
C PHE A 80 -12.13 -12.55 15.79
N PHE A 81 -11.48 -11.47 16.25
CA PHE A 81 -10.10 -11.19 15.86
C PHE A 81 -9.13 -12.28 16.34
N LEU A 82 -9.32 -12.80 17.56
CA LEU A 82 -8.53 -13.89 18.12
C LEU A 82 -8.67 -15.18 17.29
N ILE A 83 -9.91 -15.59 17.02
CA ILE A 83 -10.21 -16.79 16.22
C ILE A 83 -9.62 -16.64 14.82
N GLY A 84 -9.85 -15.50 14.16
CA GLY A 84 -9.30 -15.23 12.83
C GLY A 84 -7.77 -15.25 12.80
N SER A 85 -7.12 -14.74 13.85
CA SER A 85 -5.65 -14.79 13.99
C SER A 85 -5.14 -16.23 14.14
N ILE A 86 -5.79 -17.05 14.96
CA ILE A 86 -5.42 -18.46 15.15
C ILE A 86 -5.65 -19.27 13.87
N LEU A 87 -6.76 -19.04 13.17
CA LEU A 87 -7.03 -19.69 11.88
C LEU A 87 -6.00 -19.30 10.82
N SER A 88 -5.65 -18.01 10.73
CA SER A 88 -4.63 -17.52 9.79
C SER A 88 -3.24 -18.06 10.11
N ALA A 89 -2.88 -18.20 11.39
CA ALA A 89 -1.61 -18.80 11.79
C ALA A 89 -1.51 -20.29 11.41
N ASN A 90 -2.62 -21.02 11.48
CA ASN A 90 -2.68 -22.46 11.22
C ASN A 90 -3.06 -22.79 9.77
N SER A 91 -3.16 -21.81 8.87
CA SER A 91 -3.56 -22.06 7.49
C SER A 91 -2.52 -22.91 6.76
N GLY A 92 -2.99 -23.99 6.12
CA GLY A 92 -2.20 -24.85 5.24
C GLY A 92 -2.28 -24.46 3.77
N ASP A 93 -3.24 -23.61 3.41
CA ASP A 93 -3.55 -23.21 2.05
C ASP A 93 -4.07 -21.76 2.03
N LEU A 94 -4.20 -21.19 0.82
CA LEU A 94 -4.64 -19.81 0.65
C LEU A 94 -6.11 -19.60 1.06
N SER A 95 -7.00 -20.57 0.82
CA SER A 95 -8.42 -20.43 1.14
C SER A 95 -8.64 -20.39 2.64
N SER A 96 -7.98 -21.27 3.41
CA SER A 96 -8.04 -21.23 4.88
C SER A 96 -7.46 -19.93 5.45
N LEU A 97 -6.39 -19.39 4.85
CA LEU A 97 -5.87 -18.07 5.20
C LEU A 97 -6.92 -16.97 4.95
N ILE A 98 -7.54 -16.92 3.77
CA ILE A 98 -8.55 -15.91 3.43
C ILE A 98 -9.75 -15.97 4.40
N ILE A 99 -10.22 -17.17 4.76
CA ILE A 99 -11.30 -17.34 5.73
C ILE A 99 -10.90 -16.76 7.10
N GLY A 100 -9.69 -17.08 7.58
CA GLY A 100 -9.13 -16.51 8.79
C GLY A 100 -9.09 -14.98 8.75
N ARG A 101 -8.66 -14.41 7.62
CA ARG A 101 -8.63 -12.95 7.39
C ARG A 101 -10.01 -12.31 7.39
N ILE A 102 -11.02 -12.95 6.81
CA ILE A 102 -12.41 -12.46 6.81
C ILE A 102 -12.93 -12.39 8.26
N ILE A 103 -12.76 -13.47 9.02
CA ILE A 103 -13.18 -13.54 10.43
C ILE A 103 -12.44 -12.47 11.26
N GLN A 104 -11.14 -12.32 11.04
CA GLN A 104 -10.32 -11.33 11.73
C GLN A 104 -10.78 -9.90 11.40
N SER A 105 -11.14 -9.64 10.14
CA SER A 105 -11.63 -8.34 9.69
C SER A 105 -12.99 -7.97 10.29
N LEU A 106 -13.91 -8.93 10.46
CA LEU A 106 -15.17 -8.69 11.20
C LEU A 106 -14.89 -8.25 12.65
N GLY A 107 -13.89 -8.87 13.29
CA GLY A 107 -13.39 -8.44 14.59
C GLY A 107 -12.84 -7.01 14.52
N ALA A 108 -11.97 -6.71 13.55
CA ALA A 108 -11.34 -5.40 13.40
C ALA A 108 -12.34 -4.27 13.12
N ALA A 109 -13.33 -4.53 12.26
CA ALA A 109 -14.43 -3.63 11.93
C ALA A 109 -15.27 -3.24 13.16
N THR A 110 -15.26 -4.09 14.18
CA THR A 110 -15.91 -3.84 15.47
C THR A 110 -14.95 -3.15 16.45
N ILE A 111 -13.76 -3.70 16.65
CA ILE A 111 -12.77 -3.22 17.62
C ILE A 111 -12.38 -1.79 17.32
N PHE A 112 -12.03 -1.47 16.07
CA PHE A 112 -11.44 -0.18 15.73
C PHE A 112 -12.36 1.03 16.09
N PRO A 113 -13.61 1.11 15.62
CA PRO A 113 -14.50 2.22 15.99
C PRO A 113 -14.88 2.18 17.48
N LEU A 114 -15.13 1.00 18.05
CA LEU A 114 -15.55 0.89 19.46
C LEU A 114 -14.41 1.23 20.43
N SER A 115 -13.14 0.95 20.11
CA SER A 115 -11.99 1.41 20.90
C SER A 115 -11.98 2.94 21.01
N MET A 116 -12.29 3.64 19.90
CA MET A 116 -12.40 5.11 19.92
C MET A 116 -13.55 5.55 20.83
N VAL A 117 -14.74 4.98 20.64
CA VAL A 117 -15.93 5.36 21.40
C VAL A 117 -15.79 5.07 22.89
N ILE A 118 -15.37 3.85 23.26
CA ILE A 118 -15.17 3.41 24.65
C ILE A 118 -14.09 4.25 25.31
N GLY A 119 -12.95 4.47 24.63
CA GLY A 119 -11.88 5.32 25.14
C GLY A 119 -12.36 6.74 25.43
N ILE A 120 -13.05 7.38 24.47
CA ILE A 120 -13.56 8.76 24.58
C ILE A 120 -14.63 8.88 25.67
N ASN A 121 -15.54 7.92 25.78
CA ASN A 121 -16.65 7.96 26.75
C ASN A 121 -16.21 7.64 28.19
N THR A 122 -15.07 6.96 28.37
CA THR A 122 -14.56 6.60 29.70
C THR A 122 -14.07 7.82 30.49
N MET A 123 -13.63 8.87 29.80
CA MET A 123 -13.10 10.09 30.42
C MET A 123 -14.06 11.26 30.33
N SER A 124 -13.88 12.23 31.22
CA SER A 124 -14.62 13.48 31.22
C SER A 124 -14.30 14.33 29.97
N LEU A 125 -15.23 15.22 29.58
CA LEU A 125 -15.14 16.01 28.36
C LEU A 125 -13.83 16.81 28.25
N ASP A 126 -13.35 17.37 29.36
CA ASP A 126 -12.09 18.12 29.49
C ASP A 126 -10.83 17.29 29.14
N LYS A 127 -10.91 15.96 29.27
CA LYS A 127 -9.80 15.04 29.00
C LYS A 127 -9.92 14.34 27.64
N ARG A 128 -11.01 14.53 26.89
CA ARG A 128 -11.24 13.86 25.60
C ARG A 128 -10.09 14.06 24.62
N THR A 129 -9.59 15.29 24.47
CA THR A 129 -8.45 15.56 23.57
C THR A 129 -7.22 14.72 23.93
N LYS A 130 -6.95 14.50 25.22
CA LYS A 130 -5.81 13.67 25.67
C LYS A 130 -6.04 12.18 25.38
N VAL A 131 -7.27 11.70 25.54
CA VAL A 131 -7.63 10.31 25.20
C VAL A 131 -7.51 10.07 23.71
N ILE A 132 -8.10 10.94 22.89
CA ILE A 132 -8.04 10.83 21.43
C ILE A 132 -6.60 10.93 20.95
N ALA A 133 -5.80 11.84 21.55
CA ALA A 133 -4.38 11.90 21.29
C ALA A 133 -3.71 10.55 21.60
N ALA A 134 -3.94 9.96 22.77
CA ALA A 134 -3.37 8.66 23.14
C ALA A 134 -3.76 7.54 22.15
N LEU A 135 -5.04 7.47 21.76
CA LEU A 135 -5.52 6.50 20.77
C LEU A 135 -4.87 6.72 19.39
N GLY A 136 -4.73 7.97 18.95
CA GLY A 136 -4.04 8.34 17.73
C GLY A 136 -2.52 8.06 17.76
N VAL A 137 -1.86 8.28 18.91
CA VAL A 137 -0.45 7.90 19.14
C VAL A 137 -0.31 6.40 18.96
N THR A 138 -1.18 5.61 19.59
CA THR A 138 -1.14 4.15 19.50
C THR A 138 -1.33 3.67 18.06
N GLN A 139 -2.22 4.31 17.31
CA GLN A 139 -2.41 4.05 15.89
C GLN A 139 -1.12 4.31 15.08
N GLY A 140 -0.48 5.47 15.28
CA GLY A 140 0.77 5.83 14.62
C GLY A 140 1.92 4.91 15.00
N LEU A 141 2.03 4.53 16.27
CA LEU A 141 3.03 3.59 16.78
C LEU A 141 2.87 2.21 16.13
N ALA A 142 1.65 1.69 16.03
CA ALA A 142 1.37 0.42 15.37
C ALA A 142 1.74 0.42 13.88
N ALA A 143 1.40 1.51 13.19
CA ALA A 143 1.79 1.69 11.79
C ALA A 143 3.32 1.74 11.62
N ALA A 144 4.01 2.38 12.57
CA ALA A 144 5.45 2.55 12.53
C ALA A 144 6.24 1.29 12.87
N LEU A 145 5.80 0.56 13.90
CA LEU A 145 6.45 -0.67 14.34
C LEU A 145 6.13 -1.86 13.44
N GLY A 146 5.04 -1.82 12.68
CA GLY A 146 4.60 -2.91 11.81
C GLY A 146 5.70 -3.48 10.92
N PRO A 147 6.37 -2.67 10.08
CA PRO A 147 7.42 -3.20 9.21
C PRO A 147 8.58 -3.85 9.96
N THR A 148 9.02 -3.25 11.07
CA THR A 148 10.12 -3.77 11.89
C THR A 148 9.72 -5.08 12.57
N ILE A 149 8.56 -5.12 13.22
CA ILE A 149 8.03 -6.33 13.88
C ILE A 149 7.81 -7.43 12.83
N GLY A 150 7.19 -7.10 11.70
CA GLY A 150 6.94 -8.05 10.62
C GLY A 150 8.21 -8.63 10.01
N GLY A 151 9.20 -7.79 9.74
CA GLY A 151 10.51 -8.23 9.25
C GLY A 151 11.21 -9.17 10.24
N VAL A 152 11.24 -8.82 11.52
CA VAL A 152 11.86 -9.66 12.57
C VAL A 152 11.13 -11.00 12.71
N LEU A 153 9.80 -11.00 12.79
CA LEU A 153 9.00 -12.23 12.96
C LEU A 153 9.13 -13.15 11.75
N THR A 154 9.14 -12.61 10.54
CA THR A 154 9.26 -13.41 9.31
C THR A 154 10.67 -13.93 9.08
N GLN A 155 11.69 -13.16 9.43
CA GLN A 155 13.09 -13.53 9.25
C GLN A 155 13.60 -14.55 10.28
N TYR A 156 13.27 -14.36 11.57
CA TYR A 156 13.82 -15.19 12.66
C TYR A 156 12.91 -16.30 13.13
N PHE A 157 11.61 -16.20 12.83
CA PHE A 157 10.63 -17.23 13.19
C PHE A 157 9.98 -17.81 11.93
N SER A 158 8.66 -17.66 11.81
CA SER A 158 7.88 -18.09 10.66
C SER A 158 6.85 -17.01 10.37
N TRP A 159 6.41 -16.89 9.12
CA TRP A 159 5.33 -15.97 8.75
C TRP A 159 4.07 -16.16 9.60
N ARG A 160 3.83 -17.36 10.15
CA ARG A 160 2.70 -17.65 11.05
C ARG A 160 2.70 -16.77 12.31
N TRP A 161 3.87 -16.35 12.79
CA TRP A 161 4.01 -15.56 14.00
C TRP A 161 3.43 -14.15 13.87
N ILE A 162 3.26 -13.64 12.66
CA ILE A 162 2.61 -12.34 12.45
C ILE A 162 1.15 -12.34 12.89
N PHE A 163 0.51 -13.50 12.87
CA PHE A 163 -0.86 -13.67 13.37
C PHE A 163 -0.85 -14.06 14.85
N LEU A 164 0.11 -14.90 15.27
CA LEU A 164 0.22 -15.34 16.67
C LEU A 164 0.60 -14.22 17.64
N ILE A 165 1.34 -13.19 17.22
CA ILE A 165 1.64 -12.03 18.06
C ILE A 165 0.39 -11.30 18.54
N ASN A 166 -0.72 -11.42 17.81
CA ASN A 166 -1.98 -10.82 18.20
C ASN A 166 -2.61 -11.55 19.40
N VAL A 167 -2.43 -12.87 19.51
CA VAL A 167 -3.04 -13.72 20.54
C VAL A 167 -2.80 -13.22 21.98
N PRO A 168 -1.55 -12.98 22.43
CA PRO A 168 -1.30 -12.50 23.80
C PRO A 168 -1.86 -11.09 24.03
N LEU A 169 -1.78 -10.21 23.03
CA LEU A 169 -2.29 -8.84 23.12
C LEU A 169 -3.82 -8.80 23.21
N ILE A 170 -4.51 -9.62 22.41
CA ILE A 170 -5.97 -9.75 22.46
C ILE A 170 -6.39 -10.33 23.81
N SER A 171 -5.72 -11.39 24.27
CA SER A 171 -6.01 -12.02 25.56
C SER A 171 -5.90 -11.01 26.71
N LEU A 172 -4.83 -10.21 26.71
CA LEU A 172 -4.66 -9.12 27.67
C LEU A 172 -5.79 -8.09 27.58
N SER A 173 -6.17 -7.67 26.37
CA SER A 173 -7.27 -6.72 26.16
C SER A 173 -8.61 -7.26 26.66
N ILE A 174 -8.91 -8.55 26.39
CA ILE A 174 -10.12 -9.23 26.89
C ILE A 174 -10.11 -9.24 28.41
N ILE A 175 -9.01 -9.63 29.05
CA ILE A 175 -8.89 -9.66 30.52
C ILE A 175 -9.15 -8.28 31.12
N LEU A 176 -8.52 -7.23 30.59
CA LEU A 176 -8.73 -5.85 31.03
C LEU A 176 -10.21 -5.43 30.85
N CYS A 177 -10.82 -5.80 29.74
CA CYS A 177 -12.23 -5.49 29.47
C CYS A 177 -13.17 -6.20 30.45
N LEU A 178 -12.95 -7.49 30.72
CA LEU A 178 -13.78 -8.27 31.64
C LEU A 178 -13.70 -7.75 33.09
N ILE A 179 -12.53 -7.28 33.51
CA ILE A 179 -12.31 -6.76 34.87
C ILE A 179 -12.87 -5.33 35.01
N PHE A 180 -12.65 -4.48 34.00
CA PHE A 180 -12.86 -3.04 34.15
C PHE A 180 -14.07 -2.48 33.39
N LEU A 181 -14.61 -3.13 32.37
CA LEU A 181 -15.83 -2.63 31.71
C LEU A 181 -17.08 -2.97 32.52
N GLN A 182 -18.12 -2.16 32.36
CA GLN A 182 -19.43 -2.41 32.94
C GLN A 182 -20.35 -3.00 31.86
N PHE A 183 -20.88 -4.20 32.11
CA PHE A 183 -21.75 -4.90 31.16
C PHE A 183 -23.25 -4.69 31.42
N ARG A 184 -23.60 -3.94 32.47
CA ARG A 184 -24.98 -3.47 32.73
C ARG A 184 -25.22 -2.21 31.90
N GLU A 185 -25.34 -2.37 30.59
CA GLU A 185 -25.85 -1.31 29.73
C GLU A 185 -27.38 -1.45 29.68
N GLU A 186 -28.10 -0.35 29.90
CA GLU A 186 -29.55 -0.30 29.67
C GLU A 186 -29.80 -0.65 28.20
N LYS A 187 -30.62 -1.67 27.94
CA LYS A 187 -31.07 -1.97 26.59
C LYS A 187 -31.85 -0.76 26.09
N LYS A 188 -31.24 0.02 25.20
CA LYS A 188 -31.98 1.05 24.47
C LYS A 188 -32.88 0.34 23.46
N GLU A 189 -34.15 0.73 23.38
CA GLU A 189 -35.07 0.30 22.34
C GLU A 189 -34.72 0.96 21.00
N ILE A 190 -33.52 0.69 20.47
CA ILE A 190 -33.09 1.14 19.16
C ILE A 190 -33.47 0.04 18.16
N LYS A 191 -34.29 0.38 17.17
CA LYS A 191 -34.56 -0.51 16.03
C LYS A 191 -33.32 -0.56 15.13
N ILE A 192 -32.95 -1.76 14.68
CA ILE A 192 -31.88 -1.91 13.67
C ILE A 192 -32.50 -1.67 12.30
N ASP A 193 -31.96 -0.71 11.57
CA ASP A 193 -32.26 -0.49 10.17
C ASP A 193 -31.57 -1.54 9.27
N ILE A 194 -32.22 -2.70 9.13
CA ILE A 194 -31.67 -3.82 8.36
C ILE A 194 -31.46 -3.44 6.90
N LEU A 195 -32.38 -2.68 6.30
CA LEU A 195 -32.27 -2.29 4.90
C LEU A 195 -31.14 -1.28 4.69
N GLY A 196 -30.98 -0.30 5.58
CA GLY A 196 -29.85 0.62 5.58
C GLY A 196 -28.52 -0.11 5.74
N ALA A 197 -28.47 -1.10 6.64
CA ALA A 197 -27.29 -1.96 6.81
C ALA A 197 -26.95 -2.71 5.52
N VAL A 198 -27.91 -3.38 4.88
CA VAL A 198 -27.72 -4.12 3.62
C VAL A 198 -27.27 -3.18 2.50
N LEU A 199 -27.91 -2.03 2.34
CA LEU A 199 -27.52 -1.02 1.34
C LEU A 199 -26.09 -0.53 1.58
N SER A 200 -25.71 -0.23 2.83
CA SER A 200 -24.36 0.21 3.16
C SER A 200 -23.30 -0.85 2.83
N ILE A 201 -23.59 -2.14 3.11
CA ILE A 201 -22.73 -3.27 2.76
C ILE A 201 -22.58 -3.35 1.25
N ILE A 202 -23.68 -3.31 0.48
CA ILE A 202 -23.65 -3.41 -0.98
C ILE A 202 -22.80 -2.28 -1.59
N VAL A 203 -22.99 -1.04 -1.12
CA VAL A 203 -22.25 0.12 -1.59
C VAL A 203 -20.76 -0.03 -1.32
N LEU A 204 -20.39 -0.26 -0.06
CA LEU A 204 -18.99 -0.28 0.36
C LEU A 204 -18.26 -1.52 -0.13
N PHE A 205 -18.94 -2.67 -0.19
CA PHE A 205 -18.40 -3.90 -0.79
C PHE A 205 -18.13 -3.69 -2.28
N SER A 206 -19.13 -3.22 -3.05
CA SER A 206 -18.98 -3.03 -4.50
C SER A 206 -17.93 -1.98 -4.84
N MET A 207 -17.92 -0.86 -4.10
CA MET A 207 -16.91 0.19 -4.24
C MET A 207 -15.50 -0.34 -3.97
N THR A 208 -15.32 -0.99 -2.82
CA THR A 208 -13.99 -1.43 -2.37
C THR A 208 -13.48 -2.55 -3.27
N LEU A 209 -14.34 -3.50 -3.64
CA LEU A 209 -13.99 -4.58 -4.56
C LEU A 209 -13.59 -4.03 -5.94
N ALA A 210 -14.38 -3.12 -6.51
CA ALA A 210 -14.06 -2.51 -7.80
C ALA A 210 -12.72 -1.77 -7.79
N LEU A 211 -12.43 -1.03 -6.72
CA LEU A 211 -11.19 -0.26 -6.62
C LEU A 211 -9.95 -1.13 -6.40
N VAL A 212 -10.09 -2.17 -5.58
CA VAL A 212 -8.98 -3.08 -5.27
C VAL A 212 -8.69 -4.04 -6.42
N GLN A 213 -9.72 -4.54 -7.10
CA GLN A 213 -9.58 -5.49 -8.21
C GLN A 213 -9.55 -4.84 -9.60
N GLY A 214 -9.81 -3.53 -9.70
CA GLY A 214 -9.93 -2.83 -10.98
C GLY A 214 -8.71 -2.98 -11.89
N ARG A 215 -7.50 -3.08 -11.33
CA ARG A 215 -6.28 -3.34 -12.10
C ARG A 215 -6.21 -4.76 -12.63
N GLU A 216 -6.45 -5.76 -11.79
CA GLU A 216 -6.32 -7.18 -12.18
C GLU A 216 -7.44 -7.62 -13.12
N TRP A 217 -8.67 -7.20 -12.85
CA TRP A 217 -9.84 -7.55 -13.68
C TRP A 217 -10.02 -6.62 -14.88
N GLY A 218 -9.30 -5.50 -14.91
CA GLY A 218 -9.39 -4.48 -15.94
C GLY A 218 -10.53 -3.48 -15.69
N TRP A 219 -10.20 -2.19 -15.70
CA TRP A 219 -11.12 -1.10 -15.41
C TRP A 219 -12.32 -0.99 -16.37
N ALA A 220 -12.15 -1.47 -17.61
CA ALA A 220 -13.21 -1.50 -18.62
C ALA A 220 -13.98 -2.84 -18.66
N SER A 221 -13.67 -3.78 -17.77
CA SER A 221 -14.39 -5.06 -17.74
C SER A 221 -15.85 -4.86 -17.31
N PRO A 222 -16.80 -5.64 -17.86
CA PRO A 222 -18.21 -5.56 -17.47
C PRO A 222 -18.44 -5.72 -15.97
N ILE A 223 -17.63 -6.54 -15.30
CA ILE A 223 -17.70 -6.79 -13.85
C ILE A 223 -17.36 -5.52 -13.06
N ILE A 224 -16.25 -4.85 -13.39
CA ILE A 224 -15.85 -3.62 -12.68
C ILE A 224 -16.85 -2.50 -12.94
N LEU A 225 -17.33 -2.35 -14.18
CA LEU A 225 -18.35 -1.36 -14.52
C LEU A 225 -19.67 -1.61 -13.75
N LEU A 226 -20.10 -2.87 -13.65
CA LEU A 226 -21.28 -3.25 -12.87
C LEU A 226 -21.10 -2.94 -11.38
N LEU A 227 -19.93 -3.24 -10.80
CA LEU A 227 -19.64 -2.94 -9.39
C LEU A 227 -19.61 -1.43 -9.12
N MET A 228 -18.99 -0.64 -10.00
CA MET A 228 -19.00 0.82 -9.90
C MET A 228 -20.41 1.39 -10.03
N PHE A 229 -21.18 0.92 -11.00
CA PHE A 229 -22.57 1.31 -11.20
C PHE A 229 -23.44 0.97 -9.97
N THR A 230 -23.30 -0.25 -9.44
CA THR A 230 -23.98 -0.71 -8.22
C THR A 230 -23.60 0.15 -7.02
N SER A 231 -22.33 0.49 -6.88
CA SER A 231 -21.84 1.38 -5.82
C SER A 231 -22.46 2.78 -5.91
N ILE A 232 -22.46 3.39 -7.10
CA ILE A 232 -22.97 4.74 -7.31
C ILE A 232 -24.49 4.78 -7.05
N ILE A 233 -25.25 3.88 -7.66
CA ILE A 233 -26.71 3.83 -7.49
C ILE A 233 -27.06 3.45 -6.05
N GLY A 234 -26.37 2.45 -5.48
CA GLY A 234 -26.56 2.06 -4.10
C GLY A 234 -26.28 3.21 -3.14
N LEU A 235 -25.27 4.05 -3.41
CA LEU A 235 -24.95 5.21 -2.57
C LEU A 235 -26.07 6.24 -2.59
N PHE A 236 -26.60 6.56 -3.78
CA PHE A 236 -27.76 7.45 -3.88
C PHE A 236 -28.98 6.85 -3.18
N GLY A 237 -29.27 5.57 -3.43
CA GLY A 237 -30.36 4.85 -2.77
C GLY A 237 -30.24 4.85 -1.25
N PHE A 238 -29.04 4.56 -0.73
CA PHE A 238 -28.73 4.61 0.70
C PHE A 238 -28.96 6.01 1.27
N ILE A 239 -28.46 7.07 0.63
CA ILE A 239 -28.66 8.44 1.10
C ILE A 239 -30.14 8.84 1.12
N PHE A 240 -30.91 8.51 0.07
CA PHE A 240 -32.34 8.82 0.02
C PHE A 240 -33.14 8.06 1.08
N TYR A 241 -32.82 6.79 1.28
CA TYR A 241 -33.47 5.94 2.27
C TYR A 241 -33.16 6.40 3.71
N GLU A 242 -31.89 6.63 4.04
CA GLU A 242 -31.45 7.06 5.37
C GLU A 242 -31.97 8.45 5.76
N ARG A 243 -32.27 9.31 4.78
CA ARG A 243 -32.93 10.61 5.03
C ARG A 243 -34.40 10.47 5.43
N SER A 244 -35.03 9.34 5.12
CA SER A 244 -36.47 9.15 5.23
C SER A 244 -36.88 8.32 6.46
N ILE A 245 -35.92 7.65 7.13
CA ILE A 245 -36.18 6.76 8.25
C ILE A 245 -35.87 7.41 9.61
N ASP A 246 -36.58 6.98 10.65
CA ASP A 246 -36.44 7.55 12.00
C ASP A 246 -35.14 7.14 12.73
N PHE A 247 -34.63 5.93 12.45
CA PHE A 247 -33.45 5.35 13.10
C PHE A 247 -32.38 4.95 12.07
N PRO A 248 -31.78 5.93 11.37
CA PRO A 248 -30.79 5.68 10.31
C PRO A 248 -29.52 4.99 10.84
N MET A 249 -28.84 4.22 9.99
CA MET A 249 -27.49 3.71 10.28
C MET A 249 -26.49 4.86 10.46
N ILE A 250 -26.61 5.91 9.63
CA ILE A 250 -25.77 7.10 9.70
C ILE A 250 -26.67 8.33 9.89
N PRO A 251 -26.71 8.92 11.09
CA PRO A 251 -27.45 10.15 11.31
C PRO A 251 -26.94 11.27 10.38
N MET A 252 -27.77 11.70 9.42
CA MET A 252 -27.40 12.72 8.43
C MET A 252 -27.03 14.08 9.06
N ARG A 253 -27.47 14.32 10.31
CA ARG A 253 -27.08 15.48 11.12
C ARG A 253 -25.56 15.57 11.34
N LEU A 254 -24.83 14.47 11.22
CA LEU A 254 -23.37 14.42 11.32
C LEU A 254 -22.73 15.36 10.29
N PHE A 255 -23.27 15.36 9.07
CA PHE A 255 -22.80 16.17 7.95
C PHE A 255 -23.26 17.64 8.01
N GLN A 256 -24.04 18.04 9.01
CA GLN A 256 -24.30 19.46 9.28
C GLN A 256 -23.11 20.12 9.99
N SER A 257 -22.27 19.34 10.67
CA SER A 257 -21.06 19.83 11.32
C SER A 257 -19.96 20.10 10.29
N ARG A 258 -19.61 21.38 10.12
CA ARG A 258 -18.49 21.80 9.27
C ARG A 258 -17.16 21.17 9.70
N GLN A 259 -16.97 20.98 11.01
CA GLN A 259 -15.77 20.33 11.57
C GLN A 259 -15.69 18.87 11.12
N PHE A 260 -16.82 18.13 11.19
CA PHE A 260 -16.88 16.74 10.75
C PHE A 260 -16.64 16.61 9.24
N ASN A 261 -17.27 17.44 8.41
CA ASN A 261 -17.07 17.42 6.95
C ASN A 261 -15.61 17.72 6.57
N GLY A 262 -14.99 18.70 7.22
CA GLY A 262 -13.56 18.99 7.06
C GLY A 262 -12.71 17.79 7.46
N ALA A 263 -13.04 17.12 8.57
CA ALA A 263 -12.32 15.94 9.03
C ALA A 263 -12.44 14.76 8.07
N ALA A 264 -13.66 14.44 7.64
CA ALA A 264 -13.98 13.41 6.65
C ALA A 264 -13.16 13.56 5.37
N LEU A 265 -13.15 14.76 4.78
CA LEU A 265 -12.43 15.03 3.53
C LEU A 265 -10.90 14.99 3.74
N THR A 266 -10.42 15.54 4.85
CA THR A 266 -8.99 15.48 5.22
C THR A 266 -8.52 14.04 5.39
N ILE A 267 -9.31 13.17 6.03
CA ILE A 267 -8.99 11.76 6.24
C ILE A 267 -8.80 11.05 4.90
N ILE A 268 -9.75 11.21 3.96
CA ILE A 268 -9.66 10.60 2.62
C ILE A 268 -8.39 11.07 1.91
N LEU A 269 -8.18 12.39 1.82
CA LEU A 269 -7.07 12.97 1.05
C LEU A 269 -5.70 12.69 1.66
N SER A 270 -5.57 12.83 2.99
CA SER A 270 -4.30 12.54 3.67
C SER A 270 -3.90 11.07 3.56
N ASN A 271 -4.86 10.13 3.66
CA ASN A 271 -4.59 8.72 3.43
C ASN A 271 -4.30 8.42 1.95
N LEU A 272 -5.03 9.08 1.02
CA LEU A 272 -4.79 8.96 -0.41
C LEU A 272 -3.32 9.23 -0.77
N PHE A 273 -2.79 10.37 -0.31
CA PHE A 273 -1.43 10.79 -0.64
C PHE A 273 -0.36 10.05 0.17
N LEU A 274 -0.65 9.68 1.43
CA LEU A 274 0.28 8.85 2.21
C LEU A 274 0.45 7.47 1.56
N VAL A 275 -0.66 6.77 1.34
CA VAL A 275 -0.64 5.40 0.81
C VAL A 275 -0.11 5.36 -0.62
N GLY A 276 -0.39 6.41 -1.41
CA GLY A 276 0.16 6.56 -2.76
C GLY A 276 1.68 6.47 -2.80
N VAL A 277 2.38 7.02 -1.80
CA VAL A 277 3.84 6.89 -1.68
C VAL A 277 4.23 5.58 -1.02
N THR A 278 3.61 5.19 0.10
CA THR A 278 4.05 4.02 0.88
C THR A 278 3.85 2.69 0.15
N VAL A 279 3.01 2.64 -0.88
CA VAL A 279 2.85 1.45 -1.75
C VAL A 279 3.79 1.51 -2.97
N VAL A 280 3.92 2.68 -3.59
CA VAL A 280 4.74 2.85 -4.81
C VAL A 280 6.23 2.81 -4.50
N LEU A 281 6.68 3.46 -3.43
CA LEU A 281 8.10 3.62 -3.12
C LEU A 281 8.82 2.30 -2.77
N PRO A 282 8.27 1.38 -1.95
CA PRO A 282 8.86 0.05 -1.79
C PRO A 282 8.94 -0.73 -3.11
N THR A 283 7.88 -0.65 -3.93
CA THR A 283 7.82 -1.29 -5.25
C THR A 283 8.93 -0.79 -6.17
N TYR A 284 9.24 0.51 -6.11
CA TYR A 284 10.39 1.09 -6.83
C TYR A 284 11.72 0.44 -6.41
N PHE A 285 11.96 0.35 -5.10
CA PHE A 285 13.20 -0.19 -4.58
C PHE A 285 13.38 -1.67 -4.91
N THR A 286 12.32 -2.46 -4.82
CA THR A 286 12.39 -3.90 -5.11
C THR A 286 12.48 -4.17 -6.61
N LYS A 287 11.64 -3.54 -7.44
CA LYS A 287 11.54 -3.86 -8.87
C LYS A 287 12.55 -3.14 -9.77
N ILE A 288 13.02 -1.94 -9.40
CA ILE A 288 13.95 -1.16 -10.25
C ILE A 288 15.36 -1.15 -9.67
N GLN A 289 15.48 -0.94 -8.36
CA GLN A 289 16.78 -0.92 -7.71
C GLN A 289 17.27 -2.30 -7.27
N ASN A 290 16.47 -3.36 -7.46
CA ASN A 290 16.79 -4.73 -7.06
C ASN A 290 17.18 -4.85 -5.58
N LYS A 291 16.64 -3.98 -4.72
CA LYS A 291 16.83 -4.09 -3.27
C LYS A 291 15.96 -5.23 -2.74
N SER A 292 16.40 -5.86 -1.65
CA SER A 292 15.55 -6.80 -0.94
C SER A 292 14.32 -6.09 -0.38
N GLU A 293 13.24 -6.85 -0.14
CA GLU A 293 11.98 -6.32 0.41
C GLU A 293 12.20 -5.72 1.81
N LEU A 294 13.05 -6.33 2.62
CA LEU A 294 13.43 -5.81 3.93
C LEU A 294 14.12 -4.44 3.80
N THR A 295 15.10 -4.31 2.89
CA THR A 295 15.75 -3.02 2.68
C THR A 295 14.76 -1.98 2.17
N ALA A 296 13.90 -2.33 1.21
CA ALA A 296 12.87 -1.42 0.70
C ALA A 296 11.92 -0.93 1.81
N ALA A 297 11.50 -1.82 2.71
CA ALA A 297 10.68 -1.48 3.87
C ALA A 297 11.42 -0.53 4.84
N LEU A 298 12.69 -0.82 5.14
CA LEU A 298 13.53 0.02 6.00
C LEU A 298 13.70 1.44 5.45
N LEU A 299 13.80 1.59 4.12
CA LEU A 299 13.93 2.90 3.47
C LEU A 299 12.69 3.81 3.62
N VAL A 300 11.52 3.24 3.90
CA VAL A 300 10.26 3.97 4.11
C VAL A 300 10.02 4.28 5.60
N THR A 301 10.79 3.68 6.51
CA THR A 301 10.67 3.91 7.96
C THR A 301 10.77 5.37 8.43
N PRO A 302 11.48 6.30 7.77
CA PRO A 302 11.48 7.70 8.20
C PRO A 302 10.07 8.32 8.17
N ILE A 303 9.19 7.90 7.24
CA ILE A 303 7.78 8.34 7.22
C ILE A 303 7.11 7.94 8.53
N SER A 304 7.19 6.66 8.87
CA SER A 304 6.65 6.08 10.09
C SER A 304 7.17 6.76 11.36
N ALA A 305 8.48 7.04 11.42
CA ALA A 305 9.10 7.73 12.55
C ALA A 305 8.55 9.14 12.74
N MET A 306 8.41 9.92 11.66
CA MET A 306 7.85 11.26 11.72
C MET A 306 6.37 11.24 12.13
N ILE A 307 5.58 10.27 11.64
CA ILE A 307 4.18 10.10 12.06
C ILE A 307 4.10 9.81 13.56
N PHE A 308 4.96 8.90 14.05
CA PHE A 308 5.02 8.54 15.46
C PHE A 308 5.37 9.74 16.36
N ILE A 309 6.33 10.57 15.96
CA ILE A 309 6.77 11.73 16.72
C ILE A 309 5.73 12.86 16.69
N PHE A 310 5.23 13.21 15.50
CA PHE A 310 4.49 14.46 15.32
C PHE A 310 2.97 14.33 15.48
N SER A 311 2.39 13.14 15.31
CA SER A 311 0.95 12.91 15.55
C SER A 311 0.51 13.21 16.99
N PRO A 312 1.19 12.71 18.04
CA PRO A 312 0.92 13.09 19.43
C PRO A 312 1.04 14.59 19.67
N ILE A 313 2.13 15.18 19.18
CA ILE A 313 2.48 16.58 19.41
C ILE A 313 1.40 17.49 18.82
N ALA A 314 1.03 17.23 17.57
CA ALA A 314 -0.01 18.01 16.89
C ALA A 314 -1.38 17.87 17.56
N ALA A 315 -1.75 16.67 18.02
CA ALA A 315 -3.00 16.44 18.73
C ALA A 315 -3.10 17.27 20.02
N LEU A 316 -1.98 17.46 20.74
CA LEU A 316 -1.93 18.31 21.93
C LEU A 316 -1.90 19.81 21.59
N LEU A 317 -1.31 20.18 20.46
CA LEU A 317 -1.20 21.57 20.02
C LEU A 317 -2.46 22.10 19.32
N ILE A 318 -3.42 21.24 18.96
CA ILE A 318 -4.64 21.64 18.24
C ILE A 318 -5.42 22.76 18.95
N ASN A 319 -5.51 22.70 20.28
CA ASN A 319 -6.21 23.73 21.06
C ASN A 319 -5.43 25.05 21.13
N LYS A 320 -4.10 25.02 20.92
CA LYS A 320 -3.24 26.21 20.94
C LYS A 320 -3.19 26.89 19.57
N ILE A 321 -2.87 26.14 18.52
CA ILE A 321 -2.59 26.65 17.16
C ILE A 321 -3.88 26.76 16.32
N GLY A 322 -4.88 25.93 16.61
CA GLY A 322 -6.12 25.85 15.83
C GLY A 322 -6.02 24.88 14.66
N SER A 323 -7.14 24.23 14.35
CA SER A 323 -7.22 23.15 13.34
C SER A 323 -6.89 23.61 11.92
N ARG A 324 -7.36 24.79 11.50
CA ARG A 324 -7.10 25.30 10.14
C ARG A 324 -5.61 25.37 9.81
N ILE A 325 -4.79 25.91 10.71
CA ILE A 325 -3.34 26.05 10.48
C ILE A 325 -2.68 24.67 10.44
N ILE A 326 -3.01 23.80 11.39
CA ILE A 326 -2.42 22.45 11.45
C ILE A 326 -2.69 21.67 10.17
N ILE A 327 -3.94 21.66 9.69
CA ILE A 327 -4.28 20.92 8.46
C ILE A 327 -3.62 21.55 7.22
N ALA A 328 -3.56 22.87 7.14
CA ALA A 328 -2.87 23.55 6.04
C ALA A 328 -1.36 23.25 6.01
N VAL A 329 -0.68 23.32 7.16
CA VAL A 329 0.75 22.98 7.28
C VAL A 329 1.00 21.51 6.97
N GLY A 330 0.09 20.62 7.39
CA GLY A 330 0.12 19.20 7.06
C GLY A 330 0.15 18.92 5.57
N PHE A 331 -0.87 19.41 4.86
CA PHE A 331 -0.94 19.23 3.41
C PHE A 331 0.17 19.96 2.67
N PHE A 332 0.59 21.14 3.15
CA PHE A 332 1.74 21.84 2.58
C PHE A 332 3.02 21.01 2.67
N SER A 333 3.32 20.43 3.84
CA SER A 333 4.50 19.58 4.00
C SER A 333 4.42 18.31 3.13
N MET A 334 3.25 17.68 3.04
CA MET A 334 3.08 16.56 2.12
C MET A 334 3.27 17.00 0.65
N ALA A 335 2.82 18.19 0.28
CA ALA A 335 3.03 18.75 -1.06
C ALA A 335 4.53 18.98 -1.34
N VAL A 336 5.30 19.50 -0.36
CA VAL A 336 6.76 19.59 -0.44
C VAL A 336 7.38 18.22 -0.67
N ALA A 337 6.93 17.18 0.04
CA ALA A 337 7.42 15.83 -0.18
C ALA A 337 7.16 15.33 -1.60
N TYR A 338 5.97 15.59 -2.16
CA TYR A 338 5.62 15.24 -3.54
C TYR A 338 6.45 16.01 -4.58
N ILE A 339 6.76 17.28 -4.32
CA ILE A 339 7.69 18.07 -5.12
C ILE A 339 9.08 17.42 -5.08
N LEU A 340 9.59 17.10 -3.88
CA LEU A 340 10.89 16.45 -3.72
C LEU A 340 10.92 15.11 -4.47
N PHE A 341 9.95 14.21 -4.27
CA PHE A 341 9.86 12.96 -5.03
C PHE A 341 9.74 13.17 -6.55
N SER A 342 9.36 14.36 -7.01
CA SER A 342 9.31 14.67 -8.44
C SER A 342 10.60 15.26 -9.02
N THR A 343 11.52 15.73 -8.18
CA THR A 343 12.73 16.46 -8.60
C THR A 343 14.03 15.76 -8.21
N ILE A 344 14.02 15.01 -7.10
CA ILE A 344 15.22 14.39 -6.54
C ILE A 344 15.69 13.19 -7.34
N SER A 345 16.98 12.88 -7.21
CA SER A 345 17.52 11.63 -7.71
C SER A 345 17.08 10.48 -6.80
N MET A 346 16.24 9.59 -7.33
CA MET A 346 15.78 8.41 -6.60
C MET A 346 16.92 7.43 -6.24
N THR A 347 18.13 7.59 -6.78
CA THR A 347 19.33 6.84 -6.38
C THR A 347 20.05 7.45 -5.18
N SER A 348 19.81 8.74 -4.87
CA SER A 348 20.38 9.46 -3.75
C SER A 348 19.59 9.18 -2.47
N LEU A 349 20.16 8.34 -1.60
CA LEU A 349 19.51 7.94 -0.37
C LEU A 349 19.17 9.13 0.57
N PRO A 350 20.06 10.12 0.78
CA PRO A 350 19.74 11.28 1.63
C PRO A 350 18.54 12.09 1.11
N GLU A 351 18.44 12.27 -0.21
CA GLU A 351 17.33 12.99 -0.83
C GLU A 351 16.00 12.25 -0.63
N VAL A 352 15.97 10.95 -0.87
CA VAL A 352 14.79 10.10 -0.63
C VAL A 352 14.36 10.19 0.83
N ILE A 353 15.30 10.07 1.78
CA ILE A 353 15.01 10.16 3.21
C ILE A 353 14.41 11.53 3.55
N SER A 354 14.93 12.61 2.96
CA SER A 354 14.38 13.96 3.19
C SER A 354 12.91 14.08 2.73
N ALA A 355 12.57 13.53 1.56
CA ALA A 355 11.20 13.51 1.06
C ALA A 355 10.27 12.66 1.96
N CYS A 356 10.75 11.49 2.40
CA CYS A 356 10.08 10.65 3.38
C CYS A 356 9.80 11.41 4.70
N ILE A 357 10.76 12.21 5.19
CA ILE A 357 10.60 13.02 6.39
C ILE A 357 9.47 14.04 6.22
N PHE A 358 9.45 14.81 5.12
CA PHE A 358 8.39 15.80 4.89
C PHE A 358 7.01 15.16 4.75
N LEU A 359 6.92 13.99 4.12
CA LEU A 359 5.66 13.27 3.97
C LEU A 359 5.15 12.80 5.34
N GLY A 360 6.02 12.14 6.11
CA GLY A 360 5.68 11.63 7.43
C GLY A 360 5.38 12.74 8.44
N PHE A 361 6.10 13.87 8.37
CA PHE A 361 5.81 15.05 9.20
C PHE A 361 4.43 15.61 8.85
N GLY A 362 4.15 15.82 7.56
CA GLY A 362 2.88 16.38 7.09
C GLY A 362 1.68 15.51 7.44
N TYR A 363 1.75 14.20 7.20
CA TYR A 363 0.70 13.28 7.62
C TYR A 363 0.63 13.17 9.15
N GLY A 364 1.77 13.11 9.83
CA GLY A 364 1.86 13.04 11.29
C GLY A 364 1.08 14.17 11.94
N ILE A 365 1.31 15.42 11.54
CA ILE A 365 0.59 16.56 12.11
C ILE A 365 -0.90 16.60 11.77
N ILE A 366 -1.36 15.89 10.74
CA ILE A 366 -2.80 15.74 10.42
C ILE A 366 -3.43 14.62 11.25
N ALA A 367 -2.77 13.46 11.31
CA ALA A 367 -3.37 12.19 11.73
C ALA A 367 -3.93 12.21 13.16
N GLY A 368 -3.22 12.81 14.11
CA GLY A 368 -3.70 12.94 15.49
C GLY A 368 -4.88 13.91 15.62
N PRO A 369 -4.71 15.19 15.24
CA PRO A 369 -5.76 16.22 15.27
C PRO A 369 -7.06 15.84 14.57
N ILE A 370 -6.99 15.12 13.45
CA ILE A 370 -8.19 14.84 12.66
C ILE A 370 -9.15 13.90 13.38
N LEU A 371 -8.65 12.99 14.23
CA LEU A 371 -9.47 12.13 15.06
C LEU A 371 -10.22 12.94 16.14
N VAL A 372 -9.58 13.98 16.68
CA VAL A 372 -10.20 14.91 17.65
C VAL A 372 -11.31 15.69 16.96
N LEU A 373 -11.03 16.23 15.77
CA LEU A 373 -11.99 17.02 15.00
C LEU A 373 -13.16 16.20 14.49
N ALA A 374 -12.92 14.93 14.14
CA ALA A 374 -13.99 14.04 13.71
C ALA A 374 -14.90 13.63 14.87
N ALA A 375 -14.34 13.39 16.06
CA ALA A 375 -15.13 13.19 17.27
C ALA A 375 -15.97 14.43 17.63
N ALA A 376 -15.47 15.63 17.31
CA ALA A 376 -16.11 16.92 17.60
C ALA A 376 -16.64 16.97 19.05
N ASP A 377 -17.78 17.63 19.26
CA ASP A 377 -18.51 17.60 20.54
C ASP A 377 -19.54 16.46 20.60
N PHE A 378 -19.42 15.46 19.73
CA PHE A 378 -20.40 14.37 19.66
C PHE A 378 -20.35 13.47 20.90
N THR A 379 -21.52 13.02 21.32
CA THR A 379 -21.71 12.09 22.43
C THR A 379 -22.72 11.02 22.02
N GLY A 380 -22.74 9.89 22.73
CA GLY A 380 -23.68 8.80 22.46
C GLY A 380 -23.64 8.33 21.01
N GLU A 381 -24.83 8.22 20.40
CA GLU A 381 -25.02 7.70 19.04
C GLU A 381 -24.25 8.46 17.97
N MET A 382 -24.19 9.79 18.07
CA MET A 382 -23.47 10.62 17.10
C MET A 382 -21.97 10.37 17.12
N LEU A 383 -21.40 10.06 18.30
CA LEU A 383 -19.97 9.77 18.41
C LEU A 383 -19.64 8.42 17.76
N THR A 384 -20.44 7.39 18.02
CA THR A 384 -20.26 6.07 17.40
C THR A 384 -20.39 6.15 15.88
N ALA A 385 -21.45 6.81 15.38
CA ALA A 385 -21.64 7.00 13.95
C ALA A 385 -20.44 7.76 13.34
N SER A 386 -19.98 8.82 13.99
CA SER A 386 -18.79 9.56 13.57
C SER A 386 -17.56 8.66 13.43
N GLN A 387 -17.21 7.90 14.47
CA GLN A 387 -16.01 7.05 14.47
C GLN A 387 -16.12 5.90 13.45
N SER A 388 -17.32 5.38 13.24
CA SER A 388 -17.59 4.34 12.23
C SER A 388 -17.40 4.88 10.82
N VAL A 389 -18.00 6.03 10.50
CA VAL A 389 -17.87 6.69 9.20
C VAL A 389 -16.42 7.08 8.94
N VAL A 390 -15.72 7.66 9.93
CA VAL A 390 -14.29 7.99 9.84
C VAL A 390 -13.43 6.77 9.53
N GLY A 391 -13.70 5.64 10.19
CA GLY A 391 -13.01 4.38 9.92
C GLY A 391 -13.17 3.92 8.47
N VAL A 392 -14.38 4.00 7.93
CA VAL A 392 -14.68 3.66 6.53
C VAL A 392 -14.04 4.66 5.56
N LEU A 393 -14.16 5.96 5.80
CA LEU A 393 -13.58 7.00 4.93
C LEU A 393 -12.05 6.93 4.85
N ARG A 394 -11.40 6.54 5.97
CA ARG A 394 -9.97 6.23 5.95
C ARG A 394 -9.68 5.06 5.00
N GLN A 395 -10.46 3.98 5.07
CA GLN A 395 -10.29 2.84 4.19
C GLN A 395 -10.54 3.19 2.72
N VAL A 396 -11.54 4.03 2.44
CA VAL A 396 -11.78 4.60 1.10
C VAL A 396 -10.56 5.36 0.59
N GLY A 397 -9.94 6.22 1.41
CA GLY A 397 -8.70 6.91 1.04
C GLY A 397 -7.54 5.96 0.71
N ILE A 398 -7.34 4.91 1.51
CA ILE A 398 -6.31 3.87 1.29
C ILE A 398 -6.55 3.15 -0.04
N VAL A 399 -7.78 2.73 -0.29
CA VAL A 399 -8.15 1.93 -1.47
C VAL A 399 -8.12 2.77 -2.75
N LEU A 400 -8.55 4.03 -2.68
CA LEU A 400 -8.38 5.00 -3.77
C LEU A 400 -6.90 5.22 -4.10
N ALA A 401 -6.02 5.26 -3.10
CA ALA A 401 -4.59 5.39 -3.32
C ALA A 401 -4.03 4.23 -4.13
N VAL A 402 -4.37 2.99 -3.73
CA VAL A 402 -3.96 1.80 -4.46
C VAL A 402 -4.49 1.85 -5.90
N ALA A 403 -5.79 2.12 -6.07
CA ALA A 403 -6.41 2.23 -7.38
C ALA A 403 -5.72 3.25 -8.30
N ILE A 404 -5.47 4.47 -7.81
CA ILE A 404 -4.90 5.57 -8.61
C ILE A 404 -3.40 5.39 -8.81
N PHE A 405 -2.64 5.22 -7.73
CA PHE A 405 -1.18 5.23 -7.78
C PHE A 405 -0.60 3.92 -8.32
N VAL A 406 -1.13 2.76 -7.95
CA VAL A 406 -0.61 1.48 -8.46
C VAL A 406 -0.98 1.29 -9.93
N THR A 407 -2.21 1.62 -10.33
CA THR A 407 -2.61 1.60 -11.75
C THR A 407 -1.81 2.61 -12.56
N GLY A 408 -1.71 3.86 -12.08
CA GLY A 408 -0.96 4.91 -12.75
C GLY A 408 0.52 4.55 -12.91
N LEU A 409 1.11 3.94 -11.89
CA LEU A 409 2.46 3.43 -11.94
C LEU A 409 2.63 2.35 -13.01
N TYR A 410 1.76 1.34 -12.99
CA TYR A 410 1.85 0.22 -13.92
C TYR A 410 1.67 0.69 -15.37
N ASN A 411 0.75 1.63 -15.61
CA ASN A 411 0.56 2.24 -16.92
C ASN A 411 1.84 2.98 -17.37
N ASN A 412 2.43 3.80 -16.49
CA ASN A 412 3.67 4.51 -16.82
C ASN A 412 4.84 3.54 -17.08
N ILE A 413 4.96 2.45 -16.32
CA ILE A 413 5.97 1.39 -16.55
C ILE A 413 5.70 0.68 -17.87
N SER A 414 4.44 0.37 -18.21
CA SER A 414 4.08 -0.28 -19.47
C SER A 414 4.44 0.59 -20.68
N VAL A 415 4.16 1.90 -20.61
CA VAL A 415 4.58 2.87 -21.63
C VAL A 415 6.11 2.91 -21.72
N ALA A 416 6.80 3.03 -20.58
CA ALA A 416 8.26 3.02 -20.56
C ALA A 416 8.87 1.72 -21.10
N LYS A 417 8.24 0.56 -20.88
CA LYS A 417 8.68 -0.72 -21.48
C LYS A 417 8.58 -0.67 -23.01
N LYS A 418 7.46 -0.17 -23.55
CA LYS A 418 7.28 -0.02 -25.00
C LYS A 418 8.31 0.94 -25.59
N ASP A 419 8.53 2.08 -24.95
CA ASP A 419 9.54 3.07 -25.37
C ASP A 419 10.95 2.48 -25.34
N ALA A 420 11.29 1.70 -24.31
CA ALA A 420 12.58 1.02 -24.20
C ALA A 420 12.78 -0.03 -25.30
N ILE A 421 11.75 -0.82 -25.62
CA ILE A 421 11.79 -1.82 -26.70
C ILE A 421 11.95 -1.15 -28.06
N ASN A 422 11.19 -0.09 -28.34
CA ASN A 422 11.29 0.67 -29.59
C ASN A 422 12.68 1.29 -29.76
N GLU A 423 13.25 1.85 -28.70
CA GLU A 423 14.60 2.42 -28.72
C GLU A 423 15.67 1.33 -28.93
N ALA A 424 15.53 0.18 -28.25
CA ALA A 424 16.40 -0.96 -28.47
C ALA A 424 16.35 -1.46 -29.93
N GLN A 425 15.16 -1.55 -30.52
CA GLN A 425 14.97 -1.86 -31.94
C GLN A 425 15.69 -0.88 -32.84
N ASN A 426 15.58 0.43 -32.59
CA ASN A 426 16.28 1.45 -33.36
C ASN A 426 17.81 1.33 -33.24
N GLN A 427 18.34 1.06 -32.05
CA GLN A 427 19.78 0.90 -31.82
C GLN A 427 20.33 -0.37 -32.48
N ILE A 428 19.63 -1.51 -32.31
CA ILE A 428 20.05 -2.80 -32.87
C ILE A 428 19.98 -2.80 -34.40
N THR A 429 18.99 -2.12 -34.99
CA THR A 429 18.86 -2.02 -36.45
C THR A 429 20.05 -1.30 -37.08
N LYS A 430 20.63 -0.31 -36.39
CA LYS A 430 21.81 0.47 -36.83
C LYS A 430 23.13 -0.29 -36.75
N LEU A 431 23.22 -1.39 -36.01
CA LEU A 431 24.47 -2.17 -35.89
C LEU A 431 24.83 -2.84 -37.22
N SER A 432 26.12 -2.94 -37.52
CA SER A 432 26.62 -3.65 -38.71
C SER A 432 26.70 -5.17 -38.49
N LEU A 433 25.61 -5.76 -37.97
CA LEU A 433 25.50 -7.18 -37.64
C LEU A 433 24.54 -7.91 -38.60
N PRO A 434 24.76 -9.20 -38.90
CA PRO A 434 23.80 -10.02 -39.62
C PRO A 434 22.43 -10.11 -38.91
N THR A 435 21.37 -10.23 -39.70
CA THR A 435 19.96 -10.20 -39.25
C THR A 435 19.65 -11.23 -38.15
N LYS A 436 20.29 -12.41 -38.20
CA LYS A 436 20.10 -13.45 -37.19
C LYS A 436 20.59 -13.01 -35.81
N GLN A 437 21.78 -12.40 -35.71
CA GLN A 437 22.29 -11.89 -34.43
C GLN A 437 21.48 -10.70 -33.93
N LYS A 438 21.03 -9.81 -34.82
CA LYS A 438 20.11 -8.71 -34.46
C LYS A 438 18.81 -9.23 -33.84
N ASN A 439 18.20 -10.25 -34.44
CA ASN A 439 16.95 -10.86 -33.94
C ASN A 439 17.16 -11.57 -32.59
N MET A 440 18.29 -12.27 -32.41
CA MET A 440 18.62 -12.90 -31.12
C MET A 440 18.83 -11.86 -30.02
N MET A 441 19.57 -10.79 -30.34
CA MET A 441 19.81 -9.68 -29.42
C MET A 441 18.51 -8.97 -29.05
N LEU A 442 17.62 -8.73 -30.02
CA LEU A 442 16.30 -8.17 -29.77
C LEU A 442 15.47 -9.03 -28.82
N LYS A 443 15.40 -10.33 -29.09
CA LYS A 443 14.66 -11.26 -28.23
C LYS A 443 15.20 -11.30 -26.80
N GLN A 444 16.53 -11.23 -26.62
CA GLN A 444 17.14 -11.15 -25.30
C GLN A 444 16.81 -9.83 -24.58
N VAL A 445 16.86 -8.71 -25.29
CA VAL A 445 16.52 -7.39 -24.74
C VAL A 445 15.04 -7.32 -24.37
N GLU A 446 14.14 -7.77 -25.24
CA GLU A 446 12.71 -7.86 -24.97
C GLU A 446 12.46 -8.73 -23.75
N GLN A 447 13.05 -9.94 -23.69
CA GLN A 447 12.93 -10.81 -22.51
C GLN A 447 13.43 -10.13 -21.24
N LYS A 448 14.53 -9.38 -21.29
CA LYS A 448 15.10 -8.68 -20.13
C LYS A 448 14.25 -7.48 -19.68
N ILE A 449 13.61 -6.78 -20.61
CA ILE A 449 12.69 -5.66 -20.32
C ILE A 449 11.33 -6.18 -19.82
N GLU A 450 10.86 -7.29 -20.37
CA GLU A 450 9.60 -7.93 -19.99
C GLU A 450 9.70 -8.64 -18.64
N SER A 451 10.79 -9.38 -18.40
CA SER A 451 11.03 -10.09 -17.15
C SER A 451 11.06 -9.10 -15.99
N GLU A 452 10.06 -9.19 -15.11
CA GLU A 452 9.97 -8.36 -13.90
C GLU A 452 11.05 -8.68 -12.85
N ASN A 453 11.92 -9.66 -13.13
CA ASN A 453 13.00 -10.11 -12.28
C ASN A 453 14.34 -10.00 -13.02
N SER A 454 15.20 -9.10 -12.55
CA SER A 454 16.51 -8.73 -13.11
C SER A 454 17.60 -9.81 -13.02
N THR A 455 17.29 -11.04 -12.63
CA THR A 455 18.26 -12.07 -12.22
C THR A 455 18.63 -13.09 -13.30
N SER A 456 18.10 -12.97 -14.53
CA SER A 456 18.53 -13.83 -15.62
C SER A 456 19.96 -13.48 -16.07
N HIS A 457 20.95 -14.25 -15.60
CA HIS A 457 22.30 -14.27 -16.17
C HIS A 457 22.19 -14.75 -17.62
N PHE A 458 22.26 -13.82 -18.57
CA PHE A 458 22.38 -14.16 -19.99
C PHE A 458 23.84 -14.48 -20.33
N SER A 459 24.03 -15.43 -21.26
CA SER A 459 25.36 -15.78 -21.77
C SER A 459 26.03 -14.56 -22.40
N ASN A 460 27.28 -14.30 -22.03
CA ASN A 460 28.11 -13.28 -22.68
C ASN A 460 28.61 -13.72 -24.08
N ASN A 461 28.40 -15.00 -24.43
CA ASN A 461 28.69 -15.56 -25.74
C ASN A 461 27.41 -15.69 -26.57
N HIS A 462 27.39 -14.98 -27.70
CA HIS A 462 26.24 -14.87 -28.60
C HIS A 462 26.43 -15.60 -29.93
N VAL A 463 27.58 -16.28 -30.09
CA VAL A 463 27.91 -17.15 -31.23
C VAL A 463 28.06 -18.57 -30.74
N THR A 464 27.32 -19.51 -31.34
CA THR A 464 27.39 -20.92 -30.92
C THR A 464 28.69 -21.59 -31.37
N PRO A 465 29.16 -22.65 -30.67
CA PRO A 465 30.36 -23.40 -31.10
C PRO A 465 30.27 -23.94 -32.53
N GLN A 466 29.07 -24.35 -32.97
CA GLN A 466 28.82 -24.83 -34.33
C GLN A 466 28.93 -23.71 -35.39
N GLU A 467 28.43 -22.51 -35.09
CA GLU A 467 28.55 -21.35 -35.98
C GLU A 467 29.99 -20.86 -36.08
N LYS A 468 30.71 -20.88 -34.95
CA LYS A 468 32.15 -20.61 -34.91
C LYS A 468 32.92 -21.57 -35.83
N GLN A 469 32.65 -22.87 -35.74
CA GLN A 469 33.30 -23.87 -36.57
C GLN A 469 32.97 -23.69 -38.06
N LYS A 470 31.72 -23.33 -38.38
CA LYS A 470 31.29 -23.05 -39.76
C LYS A 470 31.99 -21.82 -40.34
N LEU A 471 32.13 -20.75 -39.57
CA LEU A 471 32.84 -19.52 -39.97
C LEU A 471 34.33 -19.77 -40.21
N ILE A 472 34.98 -20.58 -39.35
CA ILE A 472 36.37 -20.99 -39.55
C ILE A 472 36.49 -21.79 -40.85
N THR A 473 35.60 -22.76 -41.07
CA THR A 473 35.62 -23.63 -42.26
C THR A 473 35.40 -22.84 -43.55
N GLU A 474 34.36 -21.99 -43.62
CA GLU A 474 34.07 -21.19 -44.82
C GLU A 474 35.19 -20.21 -45.17
N LYS A 475 35.82 -19.59 -44.16
CA LYS A 475 36.90 -18.63 -44.38
C LYS A 475 38.21 -19.33 -44.79
N TYR A 476 38.50 -20.47 -44.17
CA TYR A 476 39.62 -21.33 -44.53
C TYR A 476 39.49 -21.83 -45.97
N THR A 477 38.32 -22.33 -46.39
CA THR A 477 38.08 -22.79 -47.77
C THR A 477 38.25 -21.68 -48.81
N LYS A 478 37.80 -20.45 -48.51
CA LYS A 478 37.99 -19.29 -49.41
C LYS A 478 39.46 -18.89 -49.58
N ILE A 479 40.23 -18.93 -48.49
CA ILE A 479 41.66 -18.59 -48.53
C ILE A 479 42.43 -19.63 -49.32
N ILE A 480 42.14 -20.93 -49.12
CA ILE A 480 42.77 -22.01 -49.89
C ILE A 480 42.37 -21.97 -51.38
N GLN A 481 41.11 -21.68 -51.70
CA GLN A 481 40.67 -21.54 -53.10
C GLN A 481 41.37 -20.38 -53.85
N ASN A 482 41.71 -19.30 -53.14
CA ASN A 482 42.42 -18.15 -53.71
C ASN A 482 43.95 -18.31 -53.72
N MET A 483 44.51 -19.23 -52.92
CA MET A 483 45.94 -19.53 -52.84
C MET A 483 46.44 -20.50 -53.93
N SER A 484 45.79 -20.54 -55.10
CA SER A 484 46.11 -21.48 -56.17
C SER A 484 47.51 -21.31 -56.81
N ASN A 485 48.37 -20.40 -56.33
CA ASN A 485 49.80 -20.35 -56.70
C ASN A 485 50.64 -19.59 -55.66
N LYS A 486 51.62 -20.30 -55.05
CA LYS A 486 52.56 -19.90 -53.96
C LYS A 486 51.87 -19.78 -52.58
N THR A 487 52.30 -20.46 -51.50
CA THR A 487 53.63 -20.46 -50.84
C THR A 487 53.72 -21.65 -49.85
N GLU A 488 54.92 -21.99 -49.35
CA GLU A 488 55.20 -22.96 -48.27
C GLU A 488 54.68 -22.56 -46.87
N GLU A 489 53.44 -22.05 -46.74
CA GLU A 489 52.81 -21.94 -45.42
C GLU A 489 52.22 -23.30 -45.02
N SER A 490 52.53 -23.77 -43.81
CA SER A 490 51.95 -25.00 -43.28
C SER A 490 50.43 -24.84 -43.19
N GLU A 491 49.65 -25.82 -43.66
CA GLU A 491 48.17 -25.81 -43.51
C GLU A 491 47.73 -25.53 -42.06
N SER A 492 48.57 -25.91 -41.09
CA SER A 492 48.37 -25.65 -39.67
C SER A 492 48.54 -24.16 -39.29
N GLU A 493 49.44 -23.42 -39.94
CA GLU A 493 49.63 -21.98 -39.71
C GLU A 493 48.47 -21.16 -40.27
N VAL A 494 48.00 -21.50 -41.49
CA VAL A 494 46.82 -20.87 -42.10
C VAL A 494 45.57 -21.14 -41.25
N LEU A 495 45.41 -22.39 -40.76
CA LEU A 495 44.29 -22.73 -39.88
C LEU A 495 44.36 -21.98 -38.54
N GLN A 496 45.54 -21.80 -37.96
CA GLN A 496 45.74 -21.02 -36.74
C GLN A 496 45.44 -19.53 -36.97
N GLN A 497 45.91 -18.94 -38.07
CA GLN A 497 45.63 -17.55 -38.41
C GLN A 497 44.12 -17.32 -38.62
N VAL A 498 43.45 -18.17 -39.40
CA VAL A 498 42.00 -18.10 -39.63
C VAL A 498 41.22 -18.26 -38.32
N THR A 499 41.63 -19.21 -37.48
CA THR A 499 40.99 -19.43 -36.17
C THR A 499 41.17 -18.20 -35.26
N SER A 500 42.36 -17.62 -35.21
CA SER A 500 42.66 -16.40 -34.46
C SER A 500 41.82 -15.21 -34.94
N GLU A 501 41.74 -15.01 -36.26
CA GLU A 501 40.98 -13.90 -36.85
C GLU A 501 39.47 -14.06 -36.66
N VAL A 502 38.95 -15.29 -36.74
CA VAL A 502 37.53 -15.58 -36.43
C VAL A 502 37.24 -15.41 -34.94
N ASN A 503 38.16 -15.81 -34.04
CA ASN A 503 38.04 -15.56 -32.61
C ASN A 503 37.97 -14.06 -32.31
N ASN A 504 38.91 -13.27 -32.84
CA ASN A 504 38.93 -11.82 -32.66
C ASN A 504 37.64 -11.16 -33.17
N LYS A 505 37.10 -11.64 -34.30
CA LYS A 505 35.83 -11.16 -34.84
C LYS A 505 34.64 -11.52 -33.94
N ILE A 506 34.61 -12.73 -33.39
CA ILE A 506 33.56 -13.17 -32.45
C ILE A 506 33.65 -12.37 -31.15
N ASP A 507 34.85 -12.13 -30.63
CA ASP A 507 35.07 -11.35 -29.41
C ASP A 507 34.63 -9.89 -29.61
N HIS A 508 34.95 -9.30 -30.76
CA HIS A 508 34.44 -7.96 -31.13
C HIS A 508 32.91 -7.94 -31.18
N ILE A 509 32.27 -8.92 -31.83
CA ILE A 509 30.80 -9.03 -31.89
C ILE A 509 30.21 -9.16 -30.48
N ASN A 510 30.79 -10.01 -29.63
CA ASN A 510 30.33 -10.20 -28.25
C ASN A 510 30.49 -8.91 -27.43
N MET A 511 31.61 -8.19 -27.55
CA MET A 511 31.81 -6.90 -26.88
C MET A 511 30.79 -5.85 -27.33
N GLU A 512 30.52 -5.75 -28.64
CA GLU A 512 29.55 -4.80 -29.20
C GLU A 512 28.11 -5.12 -28.75
N ILE A 513 27.74 -6.40 -28.75
CA ILE A 513 26.44 -6.86 -28.27
C ILE A 513 26.29 -6.58 -26.76
N ASN A 514 27.25 -7.00 -25.94
CA ASN A 514 27.19 -6.84 -24.49
C ASN A 514 27.17 -5.36 -24.08
N GLY A 515 28.02 -4.52 -24.70
CA GLY A 515 28.05 -3.08 -24.45
C GLY A 515 26.74 -2.38 -24.85
N THR A 516 26.09 -2.83 -25.93
CA THR A 516 24.80 -2.27 -26.35
C THR A 516 23.67 -2.74 -25.42
N ILE A 517 23.65 -4.00 -25.00
CA ILE A 517 22.69 -4.51 -24.00
C ILE A 517 22.83 -3.74 -22.68
N GLU A 518 24.04 -3.43 -22.24
CA GLU A 518 24.29 -2.65 -21.02
C GLU A 518 23.74 -1.22 -21.15
N LYS A 519 24.04 -0.53 -22.26
CA LYS A 519 23.50 0.81 -22.55
C LYS A 519 21.97 0.82 -22.53
N ILE A 520 21.34 -0.14 -23.22
CA ILE A 520 19.88 -0.31 -23.22
C ILE A 520 19.38 -0.54 -21.79
N THR A 521 20.05 -1.41 -21.01
CA THR A 521 19.65 -1.69 -19.62
C THR A 521 19.69 -0.43 -18.74
N ILE A 522 20.73 0.40 -18.85
CA ILE A 522 20.85 1.66 -18.11
C ILE A 522 19.75 2.65 -18.52
N GLN A 523 19.48 2.74 -19.82
CA GLN A 523 18.46 3.65 -20.37
C GLN A 523 17.03 3.21 -19.98
N THR A 524 16.73 1.92 -20.01
CA THR A 524 15.48 1.34 -19.51
C THR A 524 15.27 1.67 -18.04
N LYS A 525 16.30 1.50 -17.19
CA LYS A 525 16.22 1.88 -15.77
C LYS A 525 15.90 3.36 -15.59
N LYS A 526 16.52 4.24 -16.40
CA LYS A 526 16.23 5.68 -16.38
C LYS A 526 14.78 5.98 -16.78
N GLN A 527 14.28 5.35 -17.84
CA GLN A 527 12.87 5.52 -18.27
C GLN A 527 11.90 5.04 -17.19
N PHE A 528 12.19 3.92 -16.53
CA PHE A 528 11.40 3.46 -15.39
C PHE A 528 11.46 4.45 -14.22
N SER A 529 12.62 4.99 -13.86
CA SER A 529 12.70 6.04 -12.83
C SER A 529 11.85 7.28 -13.18
N ILE A 530 11.83 7.70 -14.45
CA ILE A 530 10.98 8.81 -14.92
C ILE A 530 9.49 8.46 -14.80
N ALA A 531 9.11 7.23 -15.13
CA ALA A 531 7.72 6.75 -15.01
C ALA A 531 7.18 6.85 -13.57
N PHE A 532 8.02 6.60 -12.56
CA PHE A 532 7.69 6.79 -11.15
C PHE A 532 7.53 8.28 -10.79
N VAL A 533 8.50 9.10 -11.19
CA VAL A 533 8.52 10.55 -10.90
C VAL A 533 7.30 11.27 -11.51
N LYS A 534 6.89 10.88 -12.71
CA LYS A 534 5.72 11.47 -13.41
C LYS A 534 4.42 11.35 -12.60
N LEU A 535 4.27 10.26 -11.85
CA LEU A 535 3.09 10.02 -11.01
C LEU A 535 3.01 11.02 -9.85
N TYR A 536 4.13 11.24 -9.15
CA TYR A 536 4.21 12.23 -8.08
C TYR A 536 4.03 13.64 -8.62
N ARG A 537 4.68 13.98 -9.75
CA ARG A 537 4.55 15.29 -10.38
C ARG A 537 3.10 15.64 -10.73
N SER A 538 2.36 14.69 -11.29
CA SER A 538 0.96 14.88 -11.67
C SER A 538 0.04 15.05 -10.44
N SER A 539 0.47 14.55 -9.28
CA SER A 539 -0.29 14.60 -8.02
C SER A 539 -0.10 15.91 -7.25
N ILE A 540 0.93 16.72 -7.56
CA ILE A 540 1.28 17.96 -6.83
C ILE A 540 0.10 18.95 -6.79
N ILE A 541 -0.62 19.12 -7.90
CA ILE A 541 -1.74 20.08 -7.93
C ILE A 541 -2.89 19.64 -7.02
N PHE A 542 -3.18 18.33 -6.97
CA PHE A 542 -4.25 17.79 -6.14
C PHE A 542 -3.94 17.86 -4.65
N ILE A 543 -2.67 17.67 -4.26
CA ILE A 543 -2.28 17.80 -2.86
C ILE A 543 -2.23 19.26 -2.40
N LEU A 544 -1.85 20.20 -3.28
CA LEU A 544 -1.96 21.63 -3.01
C LEU A 544 -3.43 22.05 -2.87
N LEU A 545 -4.31 21.58 -3.75
CA LEU A 545 -5.76 21.84 -3.63
C LEU A 545 -6.35 21.26 -2.34
N SER A 546 -5.79 20.17 -1.83
CA SER A 546 -6.21 19.57 -0.54
C SER A 546 -5.98 20.51 0.65
N MET A 547 -5.08 21.49 0.53
CA MET A 547 -4.92 22.53 1.56
C MET A 547 -6.19 23.37 1.75
N LEU A 548 -7.04 23.51 0.72
CA LEU A 548 -8.30 24.26 0.80
C LEU A 548 -9.30 23.62 1.77
N VAL A 549 -9.17 22.32 2.05
CA VAL A 549 -9.99 21.62 3.06
C VAL A 549 -9.82 22.25 4.45
N SER A 550 -8.66 22.85 4.72
CA SER A 550 -8.41 23.59 5.96
C SER A 550 -9.43 24.73 6.19
N MET A 551 -10.03 25.27 5.12
CA MET A 551 -11.02 26.33 5.20
C MET A 551 -12.36 25.87 5.77
N LEU A 552 -12.66 24.56 5.74
CA LEU A 552 -13.89 24.01 6.34
C LEU A 552 -13.88 24.07 7.86
N PHE A 553 -12.70 24.08 8.48
CA PHE A 553 -12.58 24.17 9.93
C PHE A 553 -12.78 25.61 10.43
N ILE A 554 -13.41 25.73 11.60
CA ILE A 554 -13.72 27.01 12.23
C ILE A 554 -12.41 27.70 12.63
N LYS A 555 -12.24 28.98 12.25
CA LYS A 555 -11.09 29.79 12.67
C LYS A 555 -11.16 29.97 14.18
N LYS A 556 -10.07 29.69 14.90
CA LYS A 556 -9.96 29.98 16.33
C LYS A 556 -10.22 31.48 16.52
N LYS A 557 -11.27 31.85 17.27
CA LYS A 557 -11.45 33.24 17.72
C LYS A 557 -10.24 33.57 18.60
N SER A 558 -9.52 34.64 18.28
CA SER A 558 -8.55 35.22 19.20
C SER A 558 -9.33 35.63 20.44
N ILE A 559 -9.08 34.93 21.56
CA ILE A 559 -9.50 35.38 22.89
C ILE A 559 -8.54 36.48 23.30
#